data_AF-A0A7T1AZQ2-F1
#
_entry.id   AF-A0A7T1AZQ2-F1
#
_cell.length_a   1.000
_cell.length_b   1.000
_cell.length_c   1.000
_cell.angle_alpha   90.00
_cell.angle_beta   90.00
_cell.angle_gamma   90.00
#
_symmetry.space_group_name_H-M   'P 1'
#
loop_
_entity.id
_entity.type
_entity.pdbx_description
1 polymer ?
#
loop_
_entity_poly.entity_id
_entity_poly.type
_entity_poly.pdbx_seq_one_letter_code
_entity_poly.pdbx_strand_id
1 'polypeptide(L)'
;MALIKDLNIGDLVSFEYPIMSGEEVIGEITELYYDVMKATVYDGIDTYHIDNALDITIINPAETVREQHYQSHRDNGIDLIDFWHMQMSEEEFQGAMKSQISKYAVRLGRKDDKVKELNKIIDYAERYKEKLQQEGK
;
A
#
# COMPACT_ATOMS: atom_id res chain seq x y z
N MET A 1 -15.73 1.93 16.53
CA MET A 1 -14.85 0.77 16.28
C MET A 1 -14.26 0.92 14.90
N ALA A 2 -12.95 0.76 14.81
CA ALA A 2 -12.21 0.76 13.56
C ALA A 2 -12.10 -0.67 13.03
N LEU A 3 -12.11 -0.82 11.71
CA LEU A 3 -11.74 -2.08 11.06
C LEU A 3 -10.25 -2.03 10.71
N ILE A 4 -9.62 -3.19 10.47
CA ILE A 4 -8.20 -3.28 10.06
C ILE A 4 -7.89 -2.40 8.84
N LYS A 5 -8.84 -2.28 7.90
CA LYS A 5 -8.68 -1.43 6.70
C LYS A 5 -8.60 0.08 7.02
N ASP A 6 -9.04 0.50 8.21
CA ASP A 6 -9.09 1.89 8.64
C ASP A 6 -7.84 2.26 9.48
N LEU A 7 -6.97 1.28 9.79
CA LEU A 7 -5.76 1.45 10.58
C LEU A 7 -4.55 1.80 9.70
N ASN A 8 -3.57 2.46 10.29
CA ASN A 8 -2.26 2.74 9.71
C ASN A 8 -1.14 2.21 10.61
N ILE A 9 0.00 1.88 10.01
CA ILE A 9 1.22 1.61 10.79
C ILE A 9 1.58 2.87 11.57
N GLY A 10 1.83 2.71 12.87
CA GLY A 10 2.07 3.77 13.84
C GLY A 10 0.82 4.27 14.57
N ASP A 11 -0.38 3.80 14.22
CA ASP A 11 -1.59 4.15 14.98
C ASP A 11 -1.50 3.56 16.39
N LEU A 12 -1.80 4.36 17.41
CA LEU A 12 -1.99 3.88 18.76
C LEU A 12 -3.44 3.41 18.92
N VAL A 13 -3.63 2.13 19.19
CA VAL A 13 -4.95 1.49 19.30
C VAL A 13 -5.18 0.89 20.68
N SER A 14 -6.45 0.80 21.07
CA SER A 14 -6.94 0.04 22.20
C SER A 14 -7.83 -1.10 21.71
N PHE A 15 -7.70 -2.26 22.34
CA PHE A 15 -8.58 -3.40 22.16
C PHE A 15 -8.60 -4.26 23.42
N GLU A 16 -9.64 -5.07 23.59
CA GLU A 16 -9.75 -6.00 24.71
C GLU A 16 -9.06 -7.33 24.37
N TYR A 17 -8.16 -7.80 25.23
CA TYR A 17 -7.48 -9.07 25.03
C TYR A 17 -7.08 -9.75 26.36
N PRO A 18 -7.40 -11.05 26.54
CA PRO A 18 -8.19 -11.90 25.65
C PRO A 18 -9.64 -11.42 25.49
N ILE A 19 -10.33 -11.87 24.45
CA ILE A 19 -11.73 -11.47 24.15
C ILE A 19 -12.64 -11.74 25.37
N MET A 20 -13.45 -10.75 25.76
CA MET A 20 -14.40 -10.82 26.89
C MET A 20 -13.74 -10.98 28.27
N SER A 21 -12.46 -10.63 28.42
CA SER A 21 -11.74 -10.60 29.70
C SER A 21 -11.98 -9.32 30.50
N GLY A 22 -12.35 -8.22 29.84
CA GLY A 22 -12.35 -6.86 30.39
C GLY A 22 -10.96 -6.23 30.52
N GLU A 23 -9.89 -6.91 30.08
CA GLU A 23 -8.53 -6.38 30.08
C GLU A 23 -8.27 -5.58 28.79
N GLU A 24 -8.07 -4.27 28.96
CA GLU A 24 -7.77 -3.37 27.85
C GLU A 24 -6.26 -3.34 27.58
N VAL A 25 -5.88 -3.62 26.33
CA VAL A 25 -4.51 -3.53 25.83
C VAL A 25 -4.40 -2.29 24.96
N ILE A 26 -3.36 -1.50 25.19
CA ILE A 26 -3.04 -0.30 24.42
C ILE A 26 -1.67 -0.50 23.78
N GLY A 27 -1.58 -0.37 22.46
CA GLY A 27 -0.32 -0.53 21.75
C GLY A 27 -0.31 0.12 20.39
N GLU A 28 0.87 0.16 19.79
CA GLU A 28 1.11 0.75 18.47
C GLU A 28 1.01 -0.33 17.38
N ILE A 29 0.37 0.00 16.26
CA ILE A 29 0.35 -0.85 15.07
C ILE A 29 1.75 -0.88 14.46
N THR A 30 2.41 -2.03 14.47
CA THR A 30 3.74 -2.20 13.88
C THR A 30 3.67 -2.78 12.45
N GLU A 31 2.65 -3.58 12.14
CA GLU A 31 2.48 -4.22 10.84
C GLU A 31 0.99 -4.32 10.45
N LEU A 32 0.72 -4.25 9.14
CA LEU A 32 -0.63 -4.39 8.57
C LEU A 32 -0.64 -5.34 7.37
N TYR A 33 -1.58 -6.28 7.39
CA TYR A 33 -1.79 -7.30 6.37
C TYR A 33 -3.22 -7.22 5.83
N TYR A 34 -3.44 -6.35 4.84
CA TYR A 34 -4.78 -6.08 4.29
C TYR A 34 -5.36 -7.25 3.48
N ASP A 35 -4.53 -8.12 2.92
CA ASP A 35 -4.94 -9.32 2.19
C ASP A 35 -5.68 -10.32 3.09
N VAL A 36 -5.26 -10.43 4.35
CA VAL A 36 -5.86 -11.32 5.36
C VAL A 36 -6.61 -10.58 6.47
N MET A 37 -6.71 -9.25 6.39
CA MET A 37 -7.37 -8.39 7.38
C MET A 37 -6.84 -8.61 8.80
N LYS A 38 -5.51 -8.55 8.97
CA LYS A 38 -4.82 -8.68 10.26
C LYS A 38 -3.87 -7.52 10.51
N ALA A 39 -3.60 -7.24 11.78
CA ALA A 39 -2.58 -6.31 12.22
C ALA A 39 -1.74 -6.90 13.36
N THR A 40 -0.52 -6.38 13.50
CA THR A 40 0.36 -6.64 14.63
C THR A 40 0.42 -5.39 15.50
N VAL A 41 0.19 -5.55 16.80
CA VAL A 41 0.25 -4.48 17.80
C VAL A 41 1.36 -4.78 18.81
N TYR A 42 2.14 -3.78 19.17
CA TYR A 42 3.15 -3.86 20.22
C TYR A 42 2.84 -2.86 21.33
N ASP A 43 2.75 -3.33 22.58
CA ASP A 43 2.45 -2.48 23.75
C ASP A 43 3.71 -1.98 24.49
N GLY A 44 4.90 -2.37 24.03
CA GLY A 44 6.18 -2.12 24.70
C GLY A 44 6.74 -3.32 25.47
N ILE A 45 5.97 -4.40 25.60
CA ILE A 45 6.35 -5.63 26.31
C ILE A 45 6.09 -6.82 25.39
N ASP A 46 4.84 -6.96 24.93
CA ASP A 46 4.34 -8.09 24.19
C ASP A 46 3.76 -7.68 22.83
N THR A 47 3.69 -8.67 21.94
CA THR A 47 3.15 -8.51 20.59
C THR A 47 1.83 -9.26 20.45
N TYR A 48 0.83 -8.59 19.91
CA TYR A 48 -0.52 -9.09 19.72
C TYR A 48 -0.88 -9.12 18.24
N HIS A 49 -1.52 -10.19 17.81
CA HIS A 49 -2.09 -10.30 16.47
C HIS A 49 -3.60 -10.10 16.56
N ILE A 50 -4.08 -9.04 15.93
CA ILE A 50 -5.47 -8.61 15.99
C ILE A 50 -6.13 -8.71 14.61
N ASP A 51 -7.44 -8.91 14.62
CA ASP A 51 -8.28 -8.92 13.43
C ASP A 51 -9.62 -8.21 13.72
N ASN A 52 -10.51 -8.17 12.72
CA ASN A 52 -11.81 -7.52 12.84
C ASN A 52 -12.79 -8.21 13.82
N ALA A 53 -12.42 -9.33 14.46
CA ALA A 53 -13.22 -9.91 15.54
C ALA A 53 -13.04 -9.15 16.86
N LEU A 54 -12.02 -8.30 16.97
CA LEU A 54 -11.78 -7.45 18.14
C LEU A 54 -12.45 -6.08 17.98
N ASP A 55 -12.88 -5.56 19.12
CA ASP A 55 -13.47 -4.25 19.28
C ASP A 55 -12.37 -3.16 19.35
N ILE A 56 -11.80 -2.82 18.18
CA ILE A 56 -10.64 -1.94 18.08
C ILE A 56 -11.04 -0.46 18.11
N THR A 57 -10.31 0.34 18.90
CA THR A 57 -10.47 1.80 19.00
C THR A 57 -9.14 2.50 18.73
N ILE A 58 -9.13 3.48 17.83
CA ILE A 58 -7.94 4.31 17.57
C ILE A 58 -7.87 5.39 18.65
N ILE A 59 -6.82 5.36 19.49
CA ILE A 59 -6.58 6.35 20.54
C ILE A 59 -5.87 7.57 19.97
N ASN A 60 -4.79 7.33 19.24
CA ASN A 60 -4.02 8.39 18.60
C ASN A 60 -3.64 7.93 17.19
N PRO A 61 -4.22 8.52 16.14
CA PRO A 61 -3.80 8.20 14.79
C PRO A 61 -2.34 8.65 14.60
N ALA A 62 -1.55 7.86 13.90
CA ALA A 62 -0.26 8.32 13.41
C ALA A 62 -0.48 9.60 12.60
N GLU A 63 0.47 10.55 12.70
CA GLU A 63 0.49 11.66 11.76
C GLU A 63 0.48 11.06 10.35
N THR A 64 -0.59 11.35 9.62
CA THR A 64 -0.83 10.77 8.30
C THR A 64 0.33 11.24 7.41
N VAL A 65 1.33 10.39 7.23
CA VAL A 65 2.19 10.46 6.06
C VAL A 65 1.23 10.21 4.91
N ARG A 66 0.69 11.30 4.35
CA ARG A 66 -0.23 11.36 3.21
C ARG A 66 -0.17 10.08 2.42
N GLU A 67 -1.26 9.32 2.44
CA GLU A 67 -1.56 8.18 1.58
C GLU A 67 -0.28 7.55 1.00
N GLN A 68 0.22 6.51 1.65
CA GLN A 68 1.11 5.58 0.95
C GLN A 68 0.32 4.84 -0.15
N HIS A 69 -0.23 5.56 -1.11
CA HIS A 69 -0.63 5.03 -2.40
C HIS A 69 0.64 4.50 -3.05
N TYR A 70 0.89 3.21 -2.84
CA TYR A 70 2.07 2.49 -3.31
C TYR A 70 3.35 3.27 -2.99
N GLN A 71 3.80 3.25 -1.73
CA GLN A 71 5.23 3.47 -1.48
C GLN A 71 6.01 2.30 -2.08
N SER A 72 6.21 2.37 -3.40
CA SER A 72 7.29 1.76 -4.15
C SER A 72 8.59 2.30 -3.54
N HIS A 73 9.02 1.70 -2.44
CA HIS A 73 10.41 1.81 -2.04
C HIS A 73 11.20 0.99 -3.07
N ARG A 74 11.79 1.68 -4.06
CA ARG A 74 12.79 1.09 -4.98
C ARG A 74 13.86 0.29 -4.24
N ASP A 75 14.03 0.58 -2.95
CA ASP A 75 15.06 -0.02 -2.13
C ASP A 75 14.75 -1.44 -1.66
N ASN A 76 13.47 -1.89 -1.55
CA ASN A 76 13.15 -3.23 -1.00
C ASN A 76 11.75 -3.83 -1.36
N GLY A 77 10.93 -3.22 -2.22
CA GLY A 77 9.54 -3.67 -2.44
C GLY A 77 9.12 -3.92 -3.90
N ILE A 78 8.24 -4.90 -4.11
CA ILE A 78 7.51 -5.11 -5.38
C ILE A 78 6.45 -4.01 -5.48
N ASP A 79 6.51 -3.18 -6.52
CA ASP A 79 5.46 -2.19 -6.77
C ASP A 79 4.42 -2.66 -7.80
N LEU A 80 3.47 -1.78 -8.12
CA LEU A 80 2.33 -2.13 -8.98
C LEU A 80 2.73 -2.60 -10.39
N ILE A 81 3.79 -2.05 -10.98
CA ILE A 81 4.23 -2.47 -12.33
C ILE A 81 4.95 -3.82 -12.23
N ASP A 82 5.74 -4.04 -11.17
CA ASP A 82 6.37 -5.33 -10.92
C ASP A 82 5.31 -6.41 -10.64
N PHE A 83 4.28 -6.07 -9.88
CA PHE A 83 3.12 -6.94 -9.64
C PHE A 83 2.40 -7.30 -10.94
N TRP A 84 2.15 -6.33 -11.83
CA TRP A 84 1.55 -6.61 -13.14
C TRP A 84 2.43 -7.52 -13.98
N HIS A 85 3.73 -7.28 -14.03
CA HIS A 85 4.67 -8.10 -14.81
C HIS A 85 4.74 -9.55 -14.29
N MET A 86 4.61 -9.76 -12.98
CA MET A 86 4.60 -11.10 -12.38
C MET A 86 3.30 -11.89 -12.62
N GLN A 87 2.15 -11.21 -12.73
CA GLN A 87 0.83 -11.87 -12.74
C GLN A 87 0.19 -11.93 -14.12
N MET A 88 0.52 -10.99 -15.01
CA MET A 88 -0.09 -10.88 -16.33
C MET A 88 0.73 -11.64 -17.37
N SER A 89 0.07 -12.07 -18.44
CA SER A 89 0.79 -12.45 -19.66
C SER A 89 1.54 -11.25 -20.25
N GLU A 90 2.53 -11.51 -21.10
CA GLU A 90 3.31 -10.46 -21.77
C GLU A 90 2.42 -9.49 -22.57
N GLU A 91 1.40 -10.01 -23.25
CA GLU A 91 0.44 -9.21 -24.02
C GLU A 91 -0.40 -8.30 -23.11
N GLU A 92 -0.92 -8.85 -22.00
CA GLU A 92 -1.69 -8.10 -21.01
C GLU A 92 -0.85 -7.01 -20.34
N PHE A 93 0.39 -7.34 -19.97
CA PHE A 93 1.33 -6.38 -19.39
C PHE A 93 1.66 -5.26 -20.39
N GLN A 94 1.96 -5.61 -21.64
CA GLN A 94 2.18 -4.63 -22.71
C GLN A 94 0.94 -3.72 -22.88
N GLY A 95 -0.27 -4.30 -22.86
CA GLY A 95 -1.52 -3.56 -22.91
C GLY A 95 -1.67 -2.59 -21.74
N ALA A 96 -1.38 -3.03 -20.51
CA ALA A 96 -1.43 -2.22 -19.31
C ALA A 96 -0.47 -1.03 -19.38
N MET A 97 0.79 -1.25 -19.79
CA MET A 97 1.79 -0.18 -19.93
C MET A 97 1.38 0.85 -20.99
N LYS A 98 0.93 0.41 -22.17
CA LYS A 98 0.41 1.29 -23.23
C LYS A 98 -0.79 2.12 -22.76
N SER A 99 -1.69 1.51 -21.98
CA SER A 99 -2.87 2.18 -21.41
C SER A 99 -2.48 3.28 -20.43
N GLN A 100 -1.53 3.01 -19.51
CA GLN A 100 -1.07 4.03 -18.54
C GLN A 100 -0.40 5.22 -19.24
N ILE A 101 0.49 4.96 -20.20
CA ILE A 101 1.15 6.00 -21.01
C ILE A 101 0.10 6.85 -21.74
N SER A 102 -0.85 6.20 -22.42
CA SER A 102 -1.92 6.90 -23.16
C SER A 102 -2.81 7.73 -22.25
N LYS A 103 -3.17 7.21 -21.06
CA LYS A 103 -3.95 7.93 -20.06
C LYS A 103 -3.29 9.24 -19.66
N TYR A 104 -1.99 9.22 -19.35
CA TYR A 104 -1.27 10.42 -18.94
C TYR A 104 -1.03 11.39 -20.11
N ALA A 105 -0.80 10.86 -21.32
CA ALA A 105 -0.74 11.68 -22.53
C ALA A 105 -2.07 12.45 -22.79
N VAL A 106 -3.22 11.80 -22.61
CA VAL A 106 -4.54 12.43 -22.77
C VAL A 106 -4.84 13.46 -21.66
N ARG A 107 -4.32 13.26 -20.45
CA ARG A 107 -4.48 14.19 -19.32
C ARG A 107 -3.55 15.40 -19.38
N LEU A 108 -2.48 15.34 -20.16
CA LEU A 108 -1.46 16.38 -20.26
C LEU A 108 -2.10 17.75 -20.60
N GLY A 109 -2.00 18.68 -19.66
CA GLY A 109 -2.58 20.02 -19.79
C GLY A 109 -4.10 20.10 -19.62
N ARG A 110 -4.74 19.04 -19.11
CA ARG A 110 -6.19 18.97 -18.88
C ARG A 110 -6.58 18.68 -17.43
N LYS A 111 -5.78 17.89 -16.69
CA LYS A 111 -6.12 17.46 -15.33
C LYS A 111 -5.18 18.04 -14.28
N ASP A 112 -3.97 17.51 -14.21
CA ASP A 112 -2.95 17.89 -13.23
C ASP A 112 -1.89 18.81 -13.87
N ASP A 113 -0.89 19.20 -13.08
CA ASP A 113 0.27 19.95 -13.56
C ASP A 113 0.95 19.25 -14.75
N LYS A 114 1.30 20.03 -15.79
CA LYS A 114 1.83 19.49 -17.04
C LYS A 114 3.14 18.74 -16.84
N VAL A 115 4.03 19.23 -15.97
CA VAL A 115 5.31 18.59 -15.70
C VAL A 115 5.09 17.31 -14.90
N LYS A 116 4.19 17.30 -13.93
CA LYS A 116 3.82 16.08 -13.18
C LYS A 116 3.28 14.98 -14.10
N GLU A 117 2.38 15.31 -15.02
CA GLU A 117 1.83 14.33 -15.96
C GLU A 117 2.90 13.84 -16.96
N LEU A 118 3.78 14.74 -17.42
CA LEU A 118 4.90 14.35 -18.28
C LEU A 118 5.88 13.42 -17.56
N ASN A 119 6.17 13.68 -16.28
CA ASN A 119 7.02 12.80 -15.47
C ASN A 119 6.40 11.41 -15.31
N LYS A 120 5.07 11.30 -15.20
CA LYS A 120 4.39 10.00 -15.20
C LYS A 120 4.54 9.27 -16.54
N ILE A 121 4.42 9.96 -17.66
CA ILE A 121 4.66 9.35 -18.99
C ILE A 121 6.08 8.78 -19.07
N ILE A 122 7.08 9.56 -18.63
CA ILE A 122 8.49 9.15 -18.63
C ILE A 122 8.69 7.91 -17.74
N ASP A 123 8.20 7.94 -16.50
CA ASP A 123 8.33 6.84 -15.54
C ASP A 123 7.77 5.52 -16.10
N TYR A 124 6.55 5.52 -16.63
CA TYR A 124 5.99 4.31 -17.25
C TYR A 124 6.77 3.86 -18.50
N ALA A 125 7.25 4.79 -19.34
CA ALA A 125 7.99 4.44 -20.54
C ALA A 125 9.37 3.84 -20.22
N GLU A 126 10.10 4.41 -19.27
CA GLU A 126 11.40 3.91 -18.81
C GLU A 126 11.26 2.52 -18.22
N ARG A 127 10.29 2.32 -17.31
CA ARG A 127 10.05 1.01 -16.69
C ARG A 127 9.57 -0.04 -17.67
N TYR A 128 8.77 0.34 -18.66
CA TYR A 128 8.37 -0.61 -19.70
C TYR A 128 9.58 -1.09 -20.51
N LYS A 129 10.46 -0.14 -20.89
CA LYS A 129 11.71 -0.45 -21.59
C LYS A 129 12.60 -1.39 -20.76
N GLU A 130 12.73 -1.14 -19.46
CA GLU A 130 13.52 -2.01 -18.57
C GLU A 130 13.03 -3.46 -18.58
N LYS A 131 11.70 -3.67 -18.50
CA LYS A 131 11.12 -5.03 -18.55
C LYS A 131 11.32 -5.72 -19.90
N LEU A 132 11.12 -5.01 -21.01
CA LEU A 132 11.41 -5.54 -22.36
C LEU A 132 12.89 -5.94 -22.53
N GLN A 133 13.81 -5.18 -21.91
CA GLN A 133 15.25 -5.51 -21.95
C GLN A 133 15.61 -6.72 -21.08
N GLN A 134 14.80 -7.06 -20.06
CA GLN A 134 14.97 -8.25 -19.24
C GLN A 134 14.48 -9.51 -19.97
N GLU A 135 13.41 -9.41 -20.76
CA GLU A 135 12.87 -10.51 -21.58
C GLU A 135 13.79 -10.90 -22.76
N GLY A 136 14.61 -9.97 -23.23
CA GLY A 136 15.56 -10.20 -24.33
C GLY A 136 16.91 -10.80 -23.94
N LYS A 137 17.08 -11.26 -22.69
CA LYS A 137 18.28 -11.94 -22.18
C LYS A 137 17.97 -13.39 -21.83
#